data_AF-A0A0G1CXZ6-F1
#
_entry.id   AF-A0A0G1CXZ6-F1
#
_cell.length_a   1.000
_cell.length_b   1.000
_cell.length_c   1.000
_cell.angle_alpha   90.00
_cell.angle_beta   90.00
_cell.angle_gamma   90.00
#
_symmetry.space_group_name_H-M   'P 1'
#
loop_
_entity.id
_entity.type
_entity.pdbx_description
1 polymer ?
#
loop_
_entity_poly.entity_id
_entity_poly.type
_entity_poly.pdbx_seq_one_letter_code
_entity_poly.pdbx_strand_id
1 'polypeptide(L)'
;MRKIRVGYSAESITDASMVIANEKGYFKNRGLNAEMLPLKSGKEVRLAMTAGQIDVGTGTFTNFMAAIAEGAPADLCFCETRRKNK
;
A
#
# COMPACT_ATOMS: atom_id res chain seq x y z
N MET A 1 5.35 -7.09 18.82
CA MET A 1 5.01 -6.14 17.75
C MET A 1 4.55 -6.94 16.54
N ARG A 2 3.43 -6.56 15.91
CA ARG A 2 2.90 -7.27 14.73
C ARG A 2 3.73 -6.91 13.50
N LYS A 3 4.24 -7.91 12.78
CA LYS A 3 4.97 -7.70 11.52
C LYS A 3 3.97 -7.52 10.38
N ILE A 4 4.20 -6.52 9.53
CA ILE A 4 3.42 -6.27 8.31
C ILE A 4 4.38 -5.97 7.15
N ARG A 5 4.11 -6.52 5.97
CA ARG A 5 4.88 -6.30 4.75
C ARG A 5 4.15 -5.28 3.88
N VAL A 6 4.77 -4.15 3.64
CA VAL A 6 4.17 -3.01 2.95
C VAL A 6 4.85 -2.83 1.60
N GLY A 7 4.13 -3.16 0.53
CA GLY A 7 4.60 -2.95 -0.85
C GLY A 7 4.22 -1.57 -1.37
N TYR A 8 5.15 -0.91 -2.05
CA TYR A 8 4.90 0.40 -2.66
C TYR A 8 5.73 0.58 -3.93
N SER A 9 5.30 1.47 -4.82
CA SER A 9 6.03 1.79 -6.04
C SER A 9 7.14 2.81 -5.74
N ALA A 10 8.40 2.39 -5.80
CA ALA A 10 9.56 3.26 -5.59
C ALA A 10 9.68 4.36 -6.66
N GLU A 11 9.07 4.16 -7.82
CA GLU A 11 9.03 5.14 -8.92
C GLU A 11 7.86 6.13 -8.82
N SER A 12 6.99 6.01 -7.81
CA SER A 12 5.83 6.91 -7.64
C SER A 12 5.94 7.80 -6.41
N ILE A 13 5.92 9.12 -6.61
CA ILE A 13 5.92 10.08 -5.51
C ILE A 13 4.65 10.00 -4.64
N THR A 14 3.55 9.47 -5.18
CA THR A 14 2.30 9.29 -4.41
C THR A 14 2.49 8.33 -3.22
N ASP A 15 3.48 7.44 -3.32
CA ASP A 15 3.77 6.42 -2.33
C ASP A 15 4.79 6.88 -1.28
N ALA A 16 5.34 8.10 -1.42
CA ALA A 16 6.29 8.68 -0.48
C ALA A 16 5.75 8.74 0.96
N SER A 17 4.43 8.84 1.12
CA SER A 17 3.77 8.83 2.43
C SER A 17 4.08 7.57 3.24
N MET A 18 4.21 6.41 2.60
CA MET A 18 4.51 5.15 3.27
C MET A 18 5.97 5.10 3.74
N VAL A 19 6.89 5.62 2.92
CA VAL A 19 8.31 5.75 3.26
C VAL A 19 8.48 6.70 4.44
N ILE A 20 7.90 7.90 4.36
CA ILE A 20 7.98 8.91 5.43
C ILE A 20 7.37 8.38 6.73
N ALA A 21 6.23 7.68 6.66
CA ALA A 21 5.60 7.09 7.85
C ALA A 21 6.50 6.05 8.53
N ASN A 22 7.25 5.27 7.74
CA ASN A 22 8.22 4.32 8.27
C ASN A 22 9.43 5.03 8.89
N GLU A 23 10.04 5.98 8.17
CA GLU A 23 11.22 6.74 8.64
C GLU A 23 10.93 7.57 9.90
N LYS A 24 9.74 8.17 9.98
CA LYS A 24 9.30 8.94 11.16
C LYS A 24 8.83 8.04 12.31
N GLY A 25 8.85 6.72 12.13
CA GLY A 25 8.47 5.76 13.16
C GLY A 25 6.97 5.72 13.46
N TYR A 26 6.10 6.24 12.60
CA TYR A 26 4.66 6.24 12.83
C TYR A 26 4.08 4.83 12.96
N PHE A 27 4.57 3.87 12.17
CA PHE A 27 4.20 2.46 12.32
C PHE A 27 4.67 1.90 13.67
N LYS A 28 5.93 2.16 14.04
CA LYS A 28 6.51 1.71 15.31
C LYS A 28 5.75 2.26 16.51
N ASN A 29 5.37 3.53 16.47
CA ASN A 29 4.57 4.20 17.51
C ASN A 29 3.17 3.58 17.68
N ARG A 30 2.67 2.87 16.67
CA ARG A 30 1.43 2.08 16.72
C ARG A 30 1.65 0.59 17.01
N GLY A 31 2.87 0.20 17.41
CA GLY A 31 3.22 -1.20 17.70
C GLY A 31 3.34 -2.10 16.46
N LEU A 32 3.42 -1.50 15.27
CA LEU A 32 3.60 -2.19 14.00
C LEU A 32 5.09 -2.23 13.63
N ASN A 33 5.55 -3.40 13.19
CA ASN A 33 6.84 -3.57 12.55
C ASN A 33 6.63 -3.65 11.03
N ALA A 34 6.76 -2.51 10.35
CA ALA A 34 6.57 -2.42 8.92
C ALA A 34 7.86 -2.79 8.17
N GLU A 35 7.80 -3.85 7.39
CA GLU A 35 8.84 -4.23 6.44
C GLU A 35 8.48 -3.63 5.07
N MET A 36 9.24 -2.63 4.66
CA MET A 36 9.00 -1.88 3.43
C MET A 36 9.59 -2.65 2.24
N LEU A 37 8.75 -3.02 1.27
CA LEU A 37 9.17 -3.68 0.03
C LEU A 37 9.03 -2.70 -1.15
N PRO A 38 10.12 -2.09 -1.62
CA PRO A 38 10.10 -1.26 -2.81
C PRO A 38 9.89 -2.12 -4.05
N LEU A 39 8.92 -1.75 -4.87
CA LEU A 39 8.59 -2.38 -6.15
C LEU A 39 8.66 -1.33 -7.26
N LYS A 40 8.82 -1.72 -8.52
CA LYS A 40 9.05 -0.74 -9.60
C LYS A 40 7.77 -0.07 -10.09
N SER A 41 6.62 -0.73 -9.93
CA SER A 41 5.35 -0.23 -10.44
C SER A 41 4.15 -0.71 -9.62
N GLY A 42 3.02 -0.02 -9.75
CA GLY A 42 1.75 -0.48 -9.16
C GLY A 42 1.31 -1.86 -9.66
N LYS A 43 1.71 -2.28 -10.88
CA LYS A 43 1.48 -3.64 -11.38
C LYS A 43 2.27 -4.67 -10.56
N GLU A 44 3.53 -4.39 -10.26
CA GLU A 44 4.35 -5.25 -9.40
C GLU A 44 3.79 -5.30 -7.97
N VAL A 45 3.30 -4.17 -7.43
CA VAL A 45 2.61 -4.16 -6.13
C VAL A 45 1.41 -5.10 -6.14
N ARG A 46 0.56 -5.02 -7.18
CA ARG A 46 -0.58 -5.94 -7.33
C ARG A 46 -0.15 -7.40 -7.39
N LEU A 47 0.86 -7.73 -8.22
CA LEU A 47 1.35 -9.10 -8.36
C LEU A 47 1.92 -9.63 -7.04
N ALA A 48 2.70 -8.83 -6.32
CA ALA A 48 3.23 -9.18 -5.01
C ALA A 48 2.11 -9.42 -3.98
N MET A 49 1.03 -8.63 -4.03
CA MET A 49 -0.13 -8.80 -3.15
C MET A 49 -0.88 -10.10 -3.46
N THR A 50 -1.21 -10.34 -4.72
CA THR A 50 -1.89 -11.58 -5.15
C THR A 50 -1.06 -12.82 -4.85
N ALA A 51 0.27 -12.73 -4.93
CA ALA A 51 1.20 -13.80 -4.55
C ALA A 51 1.39 -13.97 -3.03
N GLY A 52 0.76 -13.13 -2.20
CA GLY A 52 0.90 -13.17 -0.74
C GLY A 52 2.27 -12.73 -0.22
N GLN A 53 3.06 -12.02 -1.04
CA GLN A 53 4.39 -11.51 -0.69
C GLN A 53 4.32 -10.23 0.16
N ILE A 54 3.24 -9.47 0.03
CA ILE A 54 2.95 -8.27 0.83
C ILE A 54 1.57 -8.39 1.47
N ASP A 55 1.38 -7.71 2.60
CA ASP A 55 0.10 -7.69 3.34
C ASP A 55 -0.72 -6.43 3.00
N VAL A 56 -0.04 -5.33 2.66
CA VAL A 56 -0.64 -4.05 2.28
C VAL A 56 0.13 -3.48 1.10
N GLY A 57 -0.58 -2.97 0.09
CA GLY A 57 -0.01 -2.32 -1.08
C GLY A 57 -0.61 -0.93 -1.34
N THR A 58 0.18 -0.02 -1.89
CA THR A 58 -0.32 1.27 -2.40
C THR A 58 -0.26 1.33 -3.92
N GLY A 59 -1.12 2.14 -4.52
CA GLY A 59 -1.17 2.33 -5.98
C GLY A 59 -2.51 2.88 -6.45
N THR A 60 -2.68 2.91 -7.76
CA THR A 60 -3.88 3.47 -8.39
C THR A 60 -5.09 2.56 -8.25
N PHE A 61 -6.27 3.17 -8.09
CA PHE A 61 -7.56 2.47 -7.99
C PHE A 61 -7.75 1.40 -9.07
N THR A 62 -7.57 1.81 -10.34
CA THR A 62 -7.79 0.94 -11.50
C THR A 62 -6.89 -0.30 -11.48
N ASN A 63 -5.66 -0.18 -10.96
CA ASN A 63 -4.75 -1.32 -10.89
C ASN A 63 -5.28 -2.40 -9.95
N PHE A 64 -5.79 -2.05 -8.77
CA PHE A 64 -6.28 -3.00 -7.79
C PHE A 64 -7.69 -3.52 -8.09
N MET A 65 -8.54 -2.71 -8.72
CA MET A 65 -9.84 -3.18 -9.21
C MET A 65 -9.72 -4.33 -10.20
N ALA A 66 -8.72 -4.30 -11.09
CA ALA A 66 -8.46 -5.42 -11.99
C ALA A 66 -8.15 -6.72 -11.24
N ALA A 67 -7.32 -6.65 -10.19
CA ALA A 67 -7.00 -7.82 -9.35
C ALA A 67 -8.24 -8.40 -8.65
N ILE A 68 -9.09 -7.53 -8.12
CA ILE A 68 -10.32 -7.96 -7.44
C ILE A 68 -11.31 -8.57 -8.43
N ALA A 69 -11.43 -7.99 -9.63
CA ALA A 69 -12.24 -8.56 -10.71
C ALA A 69 -11.72 -9.94 -11.17
N GLU A 70 -10.40 -10.17 -11.09
CA GLU A 70 -9.75 -11.47 -11.34
C GLU A 70 -9.88 -12.45 -10.16
N GLY A 71 -10.54 -12.05 -9.05
CA GLY A 71 -10.79 -12.91 -7.89
C GLY A 71 -9.68 -12.93 -6.84
N ALA A 72 -8.76 -11.96 -6.87
CA ALA A 72 -7.74 -11.84 -5.82
C ALA A 72 -8.42 -11.57 -4.45
N PRO A 73 -7.98 -12.22 -3.37
CA PRO A 73 -8.53 -12.02 -2.03
C PRO A 73 -8.00 -10.72 -1.40
N ALA A 74 -8.38 -9.58 -1.97
CA ALA A 74 -7.91 -8.27 -1.57
C ALA A 74 -9.08 -7.31 -1.29
N ASP A 75 -8.96 -6.56 -0.20
CA ASP A 75 -9.86 -5.46 0.14
C ASP A 75 -9.23 -4.11 -0.23
N LEU A 76 -10.07 -3.18 -0.66
CA LEU A 76 -9.66 -1.81 -1.00
C LEU A 76 -9.97 -0.86 0.16
N CYS A 77 -8.94 -0.14 0.64
CA CYS A 77 -9.10 0.94 1.60
C CYS A 77 -8.83 2.29 0.93
N PHE A 78 -9.85 3.15 0.87
CA PHE A 78 -9.75 4.49 0.28
C PHE A 78 -9.80 5.57 1.36
N CYS A 79 -9.04 6.63 1.14
CA CYS A 79 -9.24 7.89 1.84
C CYS A 79 -9.86 8.88 0.85
N GLU A 80 -11.17 9.12 0.98
CA GLU A 80 -11.86 10.15 0.21
C GLU A 80 -11.54 11.52 0.81
N THR A 81 -11.02 12.43 0.00
CA THR A 81 -10.88 13.83 0.39
C THR A 81 -12.25 14.49 0.36
N ARG A 82 -12.94 14.48 1.50
CA ARG A 82 -14.22 15.17 1.65
C ARG A 82 -14.00 16.67 1.47
N ARG A 83 -14.44 17.22 0.34
CA ARG A 83 -14.39 18.67 0.06
C ARG A 83 -15.35 19.37 1.03
N LYS A 84 -14.82 20.17 1.96
CA LYS A 84 -15.66 21.12 2.70
C LYS A 84 -16.07 22.21 1.72
N ASN A 85 -17.36 22.30 1.39
CA ASN A 85 -17.90 23.47 0.72
C ASN A 85 -17.57 24.71 1.57
N LYS A 86 -17.02 25.74 0.93
CA LYS A 86 -16.84 27.06 1.57
C LYS A 86 -18.20 27.65 1.91
#